data_AF-A0A2G4FPX0-F1
#
_entry.id   AF-A0A2G4FPX0-F1
#
_cell.length_a   1.000
_cell.length_b   1.000
_cell.length_c   1.000
_cell.angle_alpha   90.00
_cell.angle_beta   90.00
_cell.angle_gamma   90.00
#
_symmetry.space_group_name_H-M   'P 1'
#
loop_
_entity.id
_entity.type
_entity.pdbx_description
1 polymer ?
#
loop_
_entity_poly.entity_id
_entity_poly.type
_entity_poly.pdbx_seq_one_letter_code
_entity_poly.pdbx_strand_id
1 'polypeptide(L)'
;MYITVANASGSERFVFDFVANASASAYSSVANLLLGFLFPHIPKAFSNSPVYRRQHTFTFHLHKRRSSCYWLSSLVDNFLTLSARMQVTSPKSMAGQADYGRPGQCILKVINGKNPGTIKTLTSAVTLLGEEKGCDIRLNSPQIEQLQCVIVETPQGFMVRNLYDCDKVKVNGEAMEQAVLHTGDELSVGPFSFYVEYAEAGMSAQQKLAPEDHLEEERQALRAQAAGVAAQQSALLQEELRLLQLEKALQEKEKQLGLHFQEKHLRQVQIQRTLKSRFIKLKQQETALIGTMKKQQENLLSQTDAARFAQIRYEKLRNKLKSRKKTIARRQLAILATRNTAIDESMAKLSKEYEHIVKERKSLASAQELFQSTCETENRKLKESYDQLDSEQQQRSFKATTREIDLLHREKELSAKLSLLDHNQLILEQNEKHWNTYLTRLKLEEEGLEKRILNLREKLPDCYWPLPNTDSVATHQPIFNIPADAAALMIQLEGMASHLDDQRLVL
;
A
#
# COMPACT_ATOMS: atom_id res chain seq x y z
N MET A 1 10.70 3.57 25.61
CA MET A 1 10.79 4.14 24.22
C MET A 1 9.44 3.92 23.55
N TYR A 2 8.82 4.92 22.91
CA TYR A 2 7.45 4.76 22.39
C TYR A 2 7.41 4.25 20.95
N ILE A 3 6.67 3.15 20.74
CA ILE A 3 6.30 2.64 19.42
C ILE A 3 4.78 2.79 19.31
N THR A 4 4.31 3.57 18.33
CA THR A 4 2.88 3.66 17.99
C THR A 4 2.62 2.87 16.72
N VAL A 5 1.89 1.76 16.84
CA VAL A 5 1.39 1.00 15.69
C VAL A 5 -0.01 1.51 15.38
N ALA A 6 -0.21 2.07 14.19
CA ALA A 6 -1.50 2.54 13.73
C ALA A 6 -2.02 1.62 12.62
N ASN A 7 -3.00 0.78 12.94
CA ASN A 7 -3.80 0.06 11.95
C ASN A 7 -5.08 0.85 11.64
N ALA A 8 -5.67 0.60 10.47
CA ALA A 8 -6.77 1.41 9.92
C ALA A 8 -8.13 1.31 10.64
N SER A 9 -8.17 0.71 11.83
CA SER A 9 -9.39 0.47 12.62
C SER A 9 -9.26 0.74 14.13
N GLY A 10 -8.10 1.20 14.61
CA GLY A 10 -7.90 1.50 16.03
C GLY A 10 -6.44 1.74 16.41
N SER A 11 -6.20 2.48 17.50
CA SER A 11 -4.86 2.81 18.01
C SER A 11 -4.71 2.42 19.47
N GLU A 12 -4.16 1.24 19.74
CA GLU A 12 -3.70 0.86 21.07
C GLU A 12 -2.27 1.38 21.32
N ARG A 13 -1.94 1.63 22.59
CA ARG A 13 -0.63 2.13 23.01
C ARG A 13 -0.02 1.20 24.05
N PHE A 14 0.95 0.40 23.65
CA PHE A 14 1.76 -0.38 24.57
C PHE A 14 3.02 0.40 24.97
N VAL A 15 3.32 0.41 26.27
CA VAL A 15 4.51 1.05 26.84
C VAL A 15 5.44 -0.04 27.32
N PHE A 16 6.65 -0.08 26.77
CA PHE A 16 7.74 -0.90 27.26
C PHE A 16 8.95 0.00 27.52
N ASP A 17 9.44 -0.04 28.76
CA ASP A 17 10.70 0.56 29.14
C ASP A 17 11.80 -0.48 29.10
N PHE A 18 12.88 -0.12 28.41
CA PHE A 18 14.07 -0.94 28.22
C PHE A 18 15.28 -0.04 28.40
N VAL A 19 16.11 -0.33 29.40
CA VAL A 19 17.34 0.40 29.70
C VAL A 19 18.50 -0.43 29.18
N ALA A 20 19.12 0.00 28.08
CA ALA A 20 20.31 -0.64 27.52
C ALA A 20 21.20 0.35 26.79
N ASN A 21 22.43 0.55 27.29
CA ASN A 21 23.51 1.20 26.54
C ASN A 21 24.20 0.14 25.68
N ALA A 22 24.07 0.22 24.35
CA ALA A 22 24.79 -0.63 23.41
C ALA A 22 25.12 0.13 22.11
N SER A 23 26.23 -0.22 21.47
CA SER A 23 26.72 0.44 20.25
C SER A 23 26.03 -0.09 18.98
N ALA A 24 26.14 0.67 17.89
CA ALA A 24 25.31 0.53 16.70
C ALA A 24 25.41 -0.82 15.94
N SER A 25 26.40 -1.67 16.22
CA SER A 25 26.55 -2.98 15.58
C SER A 25 25.59 -4.06 16.09
N ALA A 26 25.09 -3.94 17.33
CA ALA A 26 24.24 -4.97 17.94
C ALA A 26 22.83 -5.08 17.31
N TYR A 27 22.32 -3.97 16.77
CA TYR A 27 20.92 -3.86 16.31
C TYR A 27 20.58 -4.75 15.11
N SER A 28 21.55 -5.13 14.28
CA SER A 28 21.31 -5.97 13.10
C SER A 28 20.90 -7.40 13.45
N SER A 29 21.36 -7.94 14.59
CA SER A 29 21.06 -9.34 14.98
C SER A 29 19.74 -9.44 15.75
N VAL A 30 19.44 -8.45 16.60
CA VAL A 30 18.20 -8.42 17.40
C VAL A 30 16.96 -8.22 16.52
N ALA A 31 17.06 -7.42 15.45
CA ALA A 31 15.96 -7.23 14.51
C ALA A 31 15.53 -8.53 13.80
N ASN A 32 16.49 -9.38 13.41
CA ASN A 32 16.21 -10.66 12.77
C ASN A 32 15.62 -11.70 13.77
N LEU A 33 16.03 -11.65 15.04
CA LEU A 33 15.44 -12.49 16.10
C LEU A 33 13.98 -12.13 16.39
N LEU A 34 13.66 -10.83 16.47
CA LEU A 34 12.28 -10.38 16.73
C LEU A 34 11.33 -10.65 15.56
N LEU A 35 11.81 -10.58 14.31
CA LEU A 35 11.01 -10.97 13.14
C LEU A 35 10.68 -12.48 13.11
N GLY A 36 11.55 -13.32 13.67
CA GLY A 36 11.31 -14.77 13.76
C GLY A 36 10.23 -15.16 14.78
N PHE A 37 10.05 -14.37 15.85
CA PHE A 37 9.11 -14.69 16.93
C PHE A 37 7.64 -14.32 16.63
N LEU A 38 7.38 -13.44 15.66
CA LEU A 38 6.04 -12.88 15.43
C LEU A 38 5.22 -13.56 14.31
N PHE A 39 5.84 -14.40 13.47
CA PHE A 39 5.16 -15.09 12.35
C PHE A 39 5.70 -16.52 12.13
N PRO A 40 5.18 -17.54 12.85
CA PRO A 40 5.72 -18.91 12.81
C PRO A 40 5.30 -19.76 11.58
N HIS A 41 4.47 -19.24 10.66
CA HIS A 41 3.92 -20.01 9.54
C HIS A 41 4.02 -19.29 8.18
N ILE A 42 5.21 -19.31 7.58
CA ILE A 42 5.41 -19.20 6.13
C ILE A 42 6.49 -20.23 5.71
N PRO A 43 6.22 -21.18 4.78
CA PRO A 43 7.18 -22.21 4.41
C PRO A 43 8.32 -21.66 3.53
N LYS A 44 9.51 -22.30 3.63
CA LYS A 44 10.73 -21.92 2.90
C LYS A 44 10.72 -22.35 1.43
N ALA A 45 9.75 -21.90 0.65
CA ALA A 45 9.72 -22.09 -0.80
C ALA A 45 8.95 -20.97 -1.50
N PHE A 46 9.66 -19.95 -2.00
CA PHE A 46 9.48 -19.36 -3.34
C PHE A 46 10.50 -18.24 -3.56
N SER A 47 11.41 -18.44 -4.51
CA SER A 47 12.39 -17.43 -4.93
C SER A 47 11.83 -16.54 -6.06
N ASN A 48 12.35 -15.32 -6.15
CA ASN A 48 12.37 -14.48 -7.36
C ASN A 48 11.03 -14.19 -8.08
N SER A 49 10.23 -13.24 -7.58
CA SER A 49 9.41 -12.37 -8.46
C SER A 49 9.23 -10.94 -7.91
N PRO A 50 9.25 -9.88 -8.75
CA PRO A 50 9.28 -8.49 -8.28
C PRO A 50 7.90 -7.78 -8.34
N VAL A 51 6.82 -8.42 -7.87
CA VAL A 51 5.45 -7.87 -7.97
C VAL A 51 4.85 -7.43 -6.62
N TYR A 52 5.07 -8.19 -5.54
CA TYR A 52 4.49 -7.89 -4.21
C TYR A 52 5.34 -6.93 -3.36
N ARG A 53 5.49 -5.67 -3.82
CA ARG A 53 6.09 -4.58 -3.02
C ARG A 53 5.26 -3.29 -3.08
N ARG A 54 3.96 -3.39 -2.78
CA ARG A 54 3.02 -2.25 -2.67
C ARG A 54 1.96 -2.42 -1.58
N GLN A 55 2.39 -2.45 -0.32
CA GLN A 55 1.68 -1.94 0.87
C GLN A 55 2.66 -1.99 2.06
N HIS A 56 2.34 -1.34 3.18
CA HIS A 56 3.20 -1.19 4.36
C HIS A 56 4.55 -0.45 4.14
N THR A 57 4.48 0.86 3.93
CA THR A 57 5.64 1.76 4.13
C THR A 57 5.72 2.22 5.58
N PHE A 58 6.58 1.63 6.40
CA PHE A 58 6.83 2.09 7.77
C PHE A 58 7.71 3.35 7.79
N THR A 59 7.16 4.46 8.27
CA THR A 59 7.87 5.75 8.39
C THR A 59 8.39 5.96 9.81
N PHE A 60 9.69 5.75 10.01
CA PHE A 60 10.36 6.03 11.29
C PHE A 60 10.68 7.53 11.42
N HIS A 61 10.05 8.21 12.38
CA HIS A 61 10.43 9.57 12.77
C HIS A 61 11.33 9.56 14.01
N LEU A 62 12.63 9.78 13.81
CA LEU A 62 13.56 10.03 14.89
C LEU A 62 13.41 11.48 15.38
N HIS A 63 13.04 11.68 16.66
CA HIS A 63 13.07 13.00 17.30
C HIS A 63 14.19 13.06 18.33
N LYS A 64 15.32 13.63 17.91
CA LYS A 64 16.52 13.82 18.74
C LYS A 64 16.33 15.03 19.66
N ARG A 65 15.73 14.85 20.84
CA ARG A 65 15.81 15.86 21.91
C ARG A 65 17.27 16.09 22.28
N ARG A 66 17.69 17.35 22.36
CA ARG A 66 18.92 17.76 23.06
C ARG A 66 18.63 17.67 24.56
N SER A 67 19.37 16.83 25.27
CA SER A 67 19.54 16.91 26.72
C SER A 67 21.03 17.02 27.02
N SER A 68 21.38 17.78 28.05
CA SER A 68 22.77 18.09 28.40
C SER A 68 23.41 16.96 29.19
N CYS A 69 24.63 16.58 28.83
CA CYS A 69 25.50 15.70 29.61
C CYS A 69 26.92 16.29 29.58
N TYR A 70 27.17 17.25 30.49
CA TYR A 70 28.53 17.54 30.95
C TYR A 70 28.95 16.50 32.01
N TRP A 71 30.24 16.51 32.38
CA TRP A 71 30.96 15.61 33.28
C TRP A 71 31.63 14.37 32.65
N LEU A 72 32.73 13.96 33.29
CA LEU A 72 33.63 12.83 32.97
C LEU A 72 34.49 12.98 31.70
N SER A 73 35.40 13.95 31.73
CA SER A 73 36.67 13.91 30.98
C SER A 73 37.76 14.66 31.75
N SER A 74 38.52 13.94 32.59
CA SER A 74 39.70 14.48 33.32
C SER A 74 40.54 13.39 34.00
N LEU A 75 40.88 12.28 33.31
CA LEU A 75 41.80 11.26 33.90
C LEU A 75 42.59 10.38 32.91
N VAL A 76 43.09 10.95 31.80
CA VAL A 76 44.33 10.46 31.15
C VAL A 76 45.02 11.67 30.53
N ASP A 77 46.01 12.24 31.24
CA ASP A 77 47.13 13.04 30.69
C ASP A 77 47.99 13.55 31.86
N ASN A 78 48.93 12.72 32.34
CA ASN A 78 50.08 13.13 33.15
C ASN A 78 51.04 11.94 33.40
N PHE A 79 51.76 11.53 32.35
CA PHE A 79 52.96 10.71 32.46
C PHE A 79 54.00 11.21 31.46
N LEU A 80 55.28 11.20 31.84
CA LEU A 80 56.45 11.53 30.99
C LEU A 80 56.72 13.01 30.62
N THR A 81 56.59 13.97 31.55
CA THR A 81 57.40 15.20 31.51
C THR A 81 57.84 15.68 32.89
N LEU A 82 59.09 15.40 33.28
CA LEU A 82 60.04 16.38 33.86
C LEU A 82 61.36 15.68 34.24
N SER A 83 62.40 15.96 33.47
CA SER A 83 63.79 15.71 33.89
C SER A 83 64.43 17.04 34.29
N ALA A 84 65.22 17.01 35.36
CA ALA A 84 66.23 18.01 35.74
C ALA A 84 65.81 19.49 35.81
N ARG A 85 65.49 19.98 37.02
CA ARG A 85 66.16 21.15 37.63
C ARG A 85 65.77 21.43 39.09
N MET A 86 66.71 21.19 40.01
CA MET A 86 67.06 22.01 41.19
C MET A 86 68.33 21.38 41.78
N GLN A 87 69.50 21.98 41.58
CA GLN A 87 70.07 23.08 42.37
C GLN A 87 70.39 22.67 43.81
N VAL A 88 71.68 22.38 44.04
CA VAL A 88 72.27 22.25 45.37
C VAL A 88 72.33 23.64 46.01
N THR A 89 71.63 23.83 47.12
CA THR A 89 71.76 25.03 47.97
C THR A 89 71.87 24.62 49.44
N SER A 90 73.08 24.63 49.96
CA SER A 90 73.36 24.49 51.39
C SER A 90 73.04 25.78 52.16
N PRO A 91 72.54 25.67 53.41
CA PRO A 91 72.81 26.67 54.42
C PRO A 91 73.50 26.09 55.68
N LYS A 92 74.58 26.77 56.07
CA LYS A 92 75.04 27.06 57.45
C LYS A 92 74.23 26.37 58.58
N SER A 93 74.77 25.34 59.23
CA SER A 93 75.74 25.41 60.34
C SER A 93 75.17 25.85 61.69
N MET A 94 75.01 24.89 62.60
CA MET A 94 75.24 25.07 64.04
C MET A 94 76.11 23.91 64.51
N ALA A 95 77.34 24.19 64.91
CA ALA A 95 78.28 23.20 65.41
C ALA A 95 78.20 23.17 66.95
N GLY A 96 77.49 22.19 67.49
CA GLY A 96 77.60 21.83 68.90
C GLY A 96 78.75 20.83 69.07
N GLN A 97 79.70 21.13 69.94
CA GLN A 97 80.78 20.18 70.27
C GLN A 97 80.26 19.05 71.15
N ALA A 98 80.55 17.82 70.74
CA ALA A 98 80.56 16.64 71.59
C ALA A 98 81.66 15.72 71.08
N ASP A 99 82.60 15.34 71.95
CA ASP A 99 83.61 14.35 71.63
C ASP A 99 82.97 12.96 71.61
N TYR A 100 82.86 12.39 70.41
CA TYR A 100 82.64 10.95 70.24
C TYR A 100 83.89 10.36 69.60
N GLY A 101 84.64 9.60 70.41
CA GLY A 101 85.67 8.72 69.87
C GLY A 101 85.05 7.74 68.86
N ARG A 102 85.87 7.15 67.98
CA ARG A 102 85.38 6.13 67.04
C ARG A 102 84.55 5.10 67.82
N PRO A 103 83.29 4.84 67.44
CA PRO A 103 82.49 3.86 68.14
C PRO A 103 83.22 2.52 68.12
N GLY A 104 83.26 1.85 69.28
CA GLY A 104 83.64 0.45 69.36
C GLY A 104 82.75 -0.40 68.46
N GLN A 105 83.15 -1.65 68.16
CA GLN A 105 82.34 -2.53 67.33
C GLN A 105 80.94 -2.66 67.95
N CYS A 106 79.92 -2.21 67.22
CA CYS A 106 78.53 -2.23 67.70
C CYS A 106 77.96 -3.65 67.53
N ILE A 107 77.17 -4.05 68.51
CA ILE A 107 76.69 -5.41 68.70
C ILE A 107 75.20 -5.37 69.01
N LEU A 108 74.41 -6.13 68.25
CA LEU A 108 73.00 -6.36 68.50
C LEU A 108 72.81 -7.75 69.10
N LYS A 109 72.34 -7.83 70.34
CA LYS A 109 71.94 -9.07 71.02
C LYS A 109 70.44 -9.28 70.80
N VAL A 110 70.03 -10.40 70.20
CA VAL A 110 68.61 -10.71 69.97
C VAL A 110 67.91 -11.00 71.31
N ILE A 111 66.96 -10.15 71.72
CA ILE A 111 66.12 -10.37 72.89
C ILE A 111 65.00 -11.35 72.52
N ASN A 112 64.20 -11.00 71.51
CA ASN A 112 63.03 -11.77 71.08
C ASN A 112 63.14 -12.15 69.59
N GLY A 113 62.90 -13.42 69.27
CA GLY A 113 62.97 -13.96 67.91
C GLY A 113 63.10 -15.49 67.90
N LYS A 114 63.40 -16.09 66.73
CA LYS A 114 63.61 -17.55 66.62
C LYS A 114 64.84 -18.06 67.38
N ASN A 115 65.86 -17.22 67.54
CA ASN A 115 67.12 -17.55 68.21
C ASN A 115 67.48 -16.45 69.25
N PRO A 116 66.78 -16.37 70.40
CA PRO A 116 67.12 -15.41 71.46
C PRO A 116 68.54 -15.64 71.99
N GLY A 117 69.21 -14.58 72.43
CA GLY A 117 70.63 -14.60 72.84
C GLY A 117 71.63 -14.62 71.68
N THR A 118 71.19 -14.66 70.41
CA THR A 118 72.11 -14.56 69.26
C THR A 118 72.79 -13.19 69.24
N ILE A 119 74.10 -13.18 69.05
CA ILE A 119 74.91 -11.96 68.96
C ILE A 119 75.19 -11.64 67.49
N LYS A 120 74.99 -10.38 67.08
CA LYS A 120 75.25 -9.86 65.73
C LYS A 120 76.11 -8.61 65.79
N THR A 121 77.38 -8.73 65.42
CA THR A 121 78.30 -7.60 65.23
C THR A 121 77.97 -6.86 63.93
N LEU A 122 77.97 -5.52 63.99
CA LEU A 122 77.85 -4.66 62.82
C LEU A 122 79.24 -4.46 62.22
N THR A 123 79.49 -5.09 61.07
CA THR A 123 80.80 -5.10 60.38
C THR A 123 80.88 -4.14 59.20
N SER A 124 79.77 -3.47 58.86
CA SER A 124 79.63 -2.57 57.71
C SER A 124 79.06 -1.22 58.16
N ALA A 125 79.61 -0.12 57.62
CA ALA A 125 79.16 1.25 57.89
C ALA A 125 77.70 1.53 57.48
N VAL A 126 77.09 0.62 56.71
CA VAL A 126 75.65 0.52 56.47
C VAL A 126 75.26 -0.94 56.68
N THR A 127 74.23 -1.19 57.49
CA THR A 127 73.66 -2.53 57.73
C THR A 127 72.15 -2.50 57.44
N LEU A 128 71.66 -3.42 56.62
CA LEU A 128 70.26 -3.51 56.17
C LEU A 128 69.48 -4.56 56.97
N LEU A 129 68.26 -4.20 57.39
CA LEU A 129 67.34 -5.06 58.14
C LEU A 129 66.00 -5.21 57.40
N GLY A 130 65.55 -6.45 57.17
CA GLY A 130 64.28 -6.73 56.48
C GLY A 130 64.07 -8.21 56.16
N GLU A 131 62.96 -8.56 55.50
CA GLU A 131 62.66 -9.96 55.16
C GLU A 131 63.48 -10.50 53.98
N GLU A 132 64.01 -9.63 53.11
CA GLU A 132 64.67 -10.03 51.86
C GLU A 132 66.00 -10.78 52.09
N LYS A 133 66.37 -11.64 51.14
CA LYS A 133 67.65 -12.37 51.12
C LYS A 133 68.89 -11.47 50.97
N GLY A 134 68.72 -10.20 50.58
CA GLY A 134 69.79 -9.21 50.41
C GLY A 134 70.10 -8.39 51.67
N CYS A 135 69.34 -8.54 52.76
CA CYS A 135 69.55 -7.82 54.01
C CYS A 135 70.62 -8.51 54.88
N ASP A 136 71.56 -7.74 55.43
CA ASP A 136 72.63 -8.22 56.31
C ASP A 136 72.08 -8.91 57.58
N ILE A 137 70.99 -8.36 58.13
CA ILE A 137 70.24 -8.96 59.24
C ILE A 137 68.83 -9.28 58.75
N ARG A 138 68.65 -10.54 58.32
CA ARG A 138 67.40 -11.02 57.73
C ARG A 138 66.35 -11.39 58.80
N LEU A 139 65.23 -10.68 58.80
CA LEU A 139 64.12 -10.82 59.75
C LEU A 139 62.97 -11.61 59.12
N ASN A 140 62.89 -12.91 59.40
CA ASN A 140 61.97 -13.83 58.75
C ASN A 140 60.57 -13.83 59.40
N SER A 141 59.77 -12.80 59.11
CA SER A 141 58.36 -12.64 59.55
C SER A 141 57.54 -11.84 58.51
N PRO A 142 56.31 -12.27 58.15
CA PRO A 142 55.47 -11.59 57.15
C PRO A 142 54.84 -10.26 57.62
N GLN A 143 55.25 -9.73 58.78
CA GLN A 143 54.84 -8.41 59.29
C GLN A 143 55.83 -7.30 58.90
N ILE A 144 57.01 -7.67 58.39
CA ILE A 144 58.16 -6.81 58.15
C ILE A 144 58.32 -6.61 56.65
N GLU A 145 58.63 -5.38 56.22
CA GLU A 145 58.88 -5.12 54.80
C GLU A 145 60.15 -5.82 54.29
N GLN A 146 60.26 -5.96 52.97
CA GLN A 146 61.44 -6.54 52.30
C GLN A 146 62.74 -5.89 52.78
N LEU A 147 62.71 -4.56 52.99
CA LEU A 147 63.79 -3.73 53.52
C LEU A 147 63.21 -2.72 54.54
N GLN A 148 63.05 -3.13 55.80
CA GLN A 148 62.32 -2.36 56.81
C GLN A 148 63.09 -1.13 57.34
N CYS A 149 64.36 -1.31 57.69
CA CYS A 149 65.20 -0.24 58.21
C CYS A 149 66.67 -0.43 57.90
N VAL A 150 67.43 0.64 58.05
CA VAL A 150 68.88 0.68 57.87
C VAL A 150 69.54 1.25 59.12
N ILE A 151 70.63 0.63 59.55
CA ILE A 151 71.53 1.19 60.56
C ILE A 151 72.76 1.73 59.81
N VAL A 152 73.08 3.00 60.03
CA VAL A 152 74.22 3.71 59.41
C VAL A 152 75.20 4.11 60.50
N GLU A 153 76.49 3.83 60.29
CA GLU A 153 77.56 4.37 61.12
C GLU A 153 77.72 5.88 60.83
N THR A 154 77.56 6.71 61.85
CA THR A 154 77.72 8.17 61.75
C THR A 154 78.81 8.66 62.71
N PRO A 155 79.34 9.89 62.53
CA PRO A 155 80.26 10.50 63.51
C PRO A 155 79.69 10.69 64.92
N GLN A 156 78.40 10.43 65.14
CA GLN A 156 77.72 10.49 66.44
C GLN A 156 77.35 9.11 67.00
N GLY A 157 77.80 8.02 66.36
CA GLY A 157 77.43 6.63 66.70
C GLY A 157 76.60 5.96 65.60
N PHE A 158 76.13 4.74 65.86
CA PHE A 158 75.25 4.03 64.93
C PHE A 158 73.82 4.60 65.01
N MET A 159 73.22 4.87 63.85
CA MET A 159 71.93 5.53 63.73
C MET A 159 70.97 4.66 62.92
N VAL A 160 69.85 4.25 63.53
CA VAL A 160 68.76 3.56 62.82
C VAL A 160 67.89 4.58 62.07
N ARG A 161 67.45 4.21 60.88
CA ARG A 161 66.45 4.94 60.09
C ARG A 161 65.42 3.95 59.54
N ASN A 162 64.15 4.21 59.81
CA ASN A 162 63.03 3.48 59.20
C ASN A 162 62.87 3.91 57.74
N LEU A 163 62.50 2.98 56.86
CA LEU A 163 62.35 3.21 55.42
C LEU A 163 60.89 3.17 54.97
N TYR A 164 59.99 2.69 55.84
CA TYR A 164 58.54 2.57 55.63
C TYR A 164 57.81 3.03 56.91
N ASP A 165 56.53 2.68 57.07
CA ASP A 165 55.65 3.19 58.14
C ASP A 165 56.29 3.19 59.53
N CYS A 166 56.21 4.35 60.19
CA CYS A 166 56.96 4.67 61.42
C CYS A 166 56.70 3.66 62.56
N ASP A 167 55.46 3.18 62.70
CA ASP A 167 55.02 2.28 63.78
C ASP A 167 55.74 0.93 63.83
N LYS A 168 56.40 0.50 62.73
CA LYS A 168 57.08 -0.80 62.64
C LYS A 168 58.48 -0.83 63.26
N VAL A 169 59.10 0.33 63.50
CA VAL A 169 60.46 0.44 64.07
C VAL A 169 60.41 1.33 65.30
N LYS A 170 60.84 0.80 66.44
CA LYS A 170 60.75 1.48 67.73
C LYS A 170 62.07 1.41 68.48
N VAL A 171 62.42 2.47 69.19
CA VAL A 171 63.56 2.49 70.13
C VAL A 171 63.01 2.78 71.52
N ASN A 172 63.33 1.92 72.48
CA ASN A 172 62.82 1.95 73.86
C ASN A 172 61.27 2.03 73.94
N GLY A 173 60.58 1.48 72.94
CA GLY A 173 59.11 1.46 72.83
C GLY A 173 58.49 2.61 72.00
N GLU A 174 59.23 3.66 71.67
CA GLU A 174 58.72 4.81 70.89
C GLU A 174 58.99 4.65 69.39
N ALA A 175 57.98 4.94 68.56
CA ALA A 175 58.06 4.82 67.10
C ALA A 175 58.75 6.05 66.48
N MET A 176 59.83 5.82 65.72
CA MET A 176 60.76 6.88 65.28
C MET A 176 61.15 6.69 63.80
N GLU A 177 61.15 7.79 63.03
CA GLU A 177 61.70 7.76 61.65
C GLU A 177 63.22 7.56 61.64
N GLN A 178 63.93 8.18 62.60
CA GLN A 178 65.38 8.14 62.72
C GLN A 178 65.81 8.33 64.18
N ALA A 179 66.75 7.50 64.67
CA ALA A 179 67.24 7.55 66.05
C ALA A 179 68.73 7.15 66.13
N VAL A 180 69.50 7.77 67.03
CA VAL A 180 70.87 7.35 67.35
C VAL A 180 70.80 6.29 68.45
N LEU A 181 71.49 5.16 68.24
CA LEU A 181 71.50 4.00 69.13
C LEU A 181 72.70 4.04 70.09
N HIS A 182 72.43 3.98 71.38
CA HIS A 182 73.42 4.00 72.45
C HIS A 182 73.55 2.62 73.10
N THR A 183 74.65 2.39 73.83
CA THR A 183 74.79 1.18 74.68
C THR A 183 73.62 1.11 75.67
N GLY A 184 72.82 0.05 75.57
CA GLY A 184 71.69 -0.21 76.45
C GLY A 184 70.29 0.00 75.85
N ASP A 185 70.18 0.55 74.64
CA ASP A 185 68.88 0.74 73.97
C ASP A 185 68.24 -0.60 73.54
N GLU A 186 66.91 -0.71 73.66
CA GLU A 186 66.11 -1.75 73.00
C GLU A 186 65.59 -1.24 71.65
N LEU A 187 66.08 -1.83 70.57
CA LEU A 187 65.57 -1.62 69.22
C LEU A 187 64.55 -2.72 68.88
N SER A 188 63.29 -2.36 68.67
CA SER A 188 62.25 -3.28 68.17
C SER A 188 61.97 -3.06 66.69
N VAL A 189 61.92 -4.14 65.92
CA VAL A 189 61.59 -4.15 64.49
C VAL A 189 60.50 -5.20 64.24
N GLY A 190 59.24 -4.74 64.15
CA GLY A 190 58.07 -5.60 64.15
C GLY A 190 58.05 -6.51 65.40
N PRO A 191 57.95 -7.85 65.26
CA PRO A 191 57.93 -8.80 66.37
C PRO A 191 59.32 -9.18 66.93
N PHE A 192 60.42 -8.56 66.48
CA PHE A 192 61.78 -8.80 66.99
C PHE A 192 62.27 -7.64 67.85
N SER A 193 62.98 -7.94 68.93
CA SER A 193 63.68 -6.95 69.76
C SER A 193 65.17 -7.26 69.87
N PHE A 194 66.00 -6.23 69.90
CA PHE A 194 67.46 -6.28 69.97
C PHE A 194 67.98 -5.33 71.05
N TYR A 195 69.04 -5.73 71.76
CA TYR A 195 69.76 -4.90 72.72
C TYR A 195 71.08 -4.42 72.12
N VAL A 196 71.40 -3.13 72.27
CA VAL A 196 72.59 -2.48 71.67
C VAL A 196 73.77 -2.41 72.64
N GLU A 197 74.98 -2.73 72.17
CA GLU A 197 76.23 -2.72 72.95
C GLU A 197 77.44 -2.38 72.06
N TYR A 198 78.50 -1.78 72.61
CA TYR A 198 79.71 -1.34 71.89
C TYR A 198 80.98 -1.92 72.53
N ALA A 199 82.00 -2.30 71.73
CA ALA A 199 83.23 -2.95 72.23
C ALA A 199 84.55 -2.28 71.78
N GLU A 200 85.46 -2.01 72.73
CA GLU A 200 86.77 -1.37 72.54
C GLU A 200 87.93 -2.37 72.34
N ALA A 201 89.05 -1.93 71.73
CA ALA A 201 90.23 -2.76 71.47
C ALA A 201 91.56 -1.98 71.53
N GLY A 202 92.63 -2.59 72.06
CA GLY A 202 93.94 -1.97 72.30
C GLY A 202 95.15 -2.72 71.68
N MET A 203 96.34 -2.11 71.75
CA MET A 203 97.59 -2.59 71.11
C MET A 203 98.73 -2.86 72.12
N SER A 204 99.61 -3.83 71.84
CA SER A 204 101.04 -3.78 72.24
C SER A 204 101.91 -4.82 71.49
N ALA A 205 103.19 -4.51 71.22
CA ALA A 205 104.25 -5.46 70.83
C ALA A 205 105.65 -4.82 71.00
N GLN A 206 106.66 -5.60 71.44
CA GLN A 206 107.99 -5.15 71.92
C GLN A 206 109.03 -6.30 71.91
N GLN A 207 110.36 -6.11 71.97
CA GLN A 207 111.27 -4.97 71.71
C GLN A 207 112.74 -5.49 71.64
N LYS A 208 113.57 -4.99 70.70
CA LYS A 208 115.06 -4.87 70.73
C LYS A 208 116.02 -6.09 70.56
N LEU A 209 117.21 -5.72 70.07
CA LEU A 209 118.59 -6.14 70.43
C LEU A 209 119.27 -7.39 69.82
N ALA A 210 120.60 -7.29 69.84
CA ALA A 210 121.71 -8.18 69.40
C ALA A 210 122.84 -7.97 70.46
N PRO A 211 124.18 -8.03 70.18
CA PRO A 211 124.99 -8.73 69.16
C PRO A 211 125.81 -9.87 69.86
N GLU A 212 127.09 -10.27 69.66
CA GLU A 212 128.31 -9.87 68.88
C GLU A 212 129.16 -11.14 68.61
N ASP A 213 129.99 -11.18 67.55
CA ASP A 213 131.29 -11.88 67.58
C ASP A 213 132.29 -11.25 66.56
N HIS A 214 132.78 -10.05 66.91
CA HIS A 214 133.45 -9.13 65.99
C HIS A 214 134.89 -9.52 65.59
N LEU A 215 135.08 -10.04 64.35
CA LEU A 215 136.21 -9.72 63.45
C LEU A 215 136.12 -10.48 62.11
N GLU A 216 135.77 -11.76 62.13
CA GLU A 216 135.33 -12.44 60.90
C GLU A 216 134.00 -11.83 60.43
N GLU A 217 133.15 -11.41 61.38
CA GLU A 217 132.04 -10.50 61.15
C GLU A 217 132.39 -9.24 60.36
N GLU A 218 133.60 -8.66 60.38
CA GLU A 218 133.87 -7.48 59.54
C GLU A 218 133.96 -7.86 58.06
N ARG A 219 134.60 -8.99 57.73
CA ARG A 219 134.68 -9.50 56.36
C ARG A 219 133.37 -10.14 55.90
N GLN A 220 132.63 -10.76 56.82
CA GLN A 220 131.30 -11.28 56.56
C GLN A 220 130.26 -10.14 56.44
N ALA A 221 130.38 -9.06 57.22
CA ALA A 221 129.54 -7.87 57.13
C ALA A 221 129.88 -7.04 55.89
N LEU A 222 131.15 -6.87 55.49
CA LEU A 222 131.48 -6.25 54.21
C LEU A 222 130.96 -7.09 53.03
N ARG A 223 130.96 -8.43 53.13
CA ARG A 223 130.31 -9.32 52.15
C ARG A 223 128.78 -9.27 52.23
N ALA A 224 128.18 -9.12 53.41
CA ALA A 224 126.73 -9.01 53.59
C ALA A 224 126.20 -7.60 53.26
N GLN A 225 127.03 -6.56 53.35
CA GLN A 225 126.80 -5.22 52.84
C GLN A 225 126.94 -5.21 51.33
N ALA A 226 127.98 -5.82 50.75
CA ALA A 226 128.11 -5.96 49.30
C ALA A 226 126.98 -6.81 48.71
N ALA A 227 126.62 -7.94 49.34
CA ALA A 227 125.48 -8.76 48.96
C ALA A 227 124.14 -8.08 49.26
N GLY A 228 124.04 -7.26 50.31
CA GLY A 228 122.86 -6.47 50.65
C GLY A 228 122.63 -5.32 49.67
N VAL A 229 123.68 -4.63 49.25
CA VAL A 229 123.65 -3.63 48.17
C VAL A 229 123.38 -4.29 46.83
N ALA A 230 123.96 -5.47 46.53
CA ALA A 230 123.62 -6.23 45.32
C ALA A 230 122.18 -6.77 45.34
N ALA A 231 121.65 -7.14 46.52
CA ALA A 231 120.25 -7.52 46.71
C ALA A 231 119.32 -6.31 46.55
N GLN A 232 119.70 -5.13 47.06
CA GLN A 232 118.97 -3.87 46.84
C GLN A 232 119.00 -3.46 45.36
N GLN A 233 120.15 -3.53 44.70
CA GLN A 233 120.29 -3.23 43.27
C GLN A 233 119.51 -4.22 42.40
N SER A 234 119.54 -5.52 42.70
CA SER A 234 118.74 -6.51 41.96
C SER A 234 117.24 -6.44 42.28
N ALA A 235 116.84 -6.05 43.50
CA ALA A 235 115.46 -5.73 43.83
C ALA A 235 114.97 -4.47 43.09
N LEU A 236 115.76 -3.40 43.06
CA LEU A 236 115.46 -2.19 42.28
C LEU A 236 115.33 -2.49 40.78
N LEU A 237 116.27 -3.26 40.20
CA LEU A 237 116.17 -3.70 38.81
C LEU A 237 114.95 -4.60 38.54
N GLN A 238 114.52 -5.41 39.52
CA GLN A 238 113.27 -6.17 39.44
C GLN A 238 112.03 -5.26 39.51
N GLU A 239 112.05 -4.20 40.33
CA GLU A 239 110.96 -3.22 40.38
C GLU A 239 110.90 -2.35 39.12
N GLU A 240 112.03 -1.86 38.61
CA GLU A 240 112.11 -1.16 37.32
C GLU A 240 111.57 -2.04 36.17
N LEU A 241 111.99 -3.31 36.10
CA LEU A 241 111.52 -4.26 35.09
C LEU A 241 110.02 -4.56 35.25
N ARG A 242 109.51 -4.63 36.49
CA ARG A 242 108.08 -4.80 36.80
C ARG A 242 107.25 -3.56 36.44
N LEU A 243 107.77 -2.36 36.68
CA LEU A 243 107.15 -1.09 36.29
C LEU A 243 107.09 -0.98 34.75
N LEU A 244 108.19 -1.28 34.05
CA LEU A 244 108.22 -1.33 32.58
C LEU A 244 107.28 -2.38 31.99
N GLN A 245 107.00 -3.48 32.69
CA GLN A 245 105.96 -4.45 32.31
C GLN A 245 104.55 -3.90 32.54
N LEU A 246 104.30 -3.24 33.66
CA LEU A 246 103.02 -2.59 33.98
C LEU A 246 102.71 -1.46 33.01
N GLU A 247 103.67 -0.61 32.67
CA GLU A 247 103.53 0.46 31.67
C GLU A 247 103.15 -0.11 30.29
N LYS A 248 103.81 -1.19 29.83
CA LYS A 248 103.46 -1.86 28.57
C LYS A 248 102.05 -2.42 28.61
N ALA A 249 101.68 -3.10 29.69
CA ALA A 249 100.33 -3.63 29.88
C ALA A 249 99.27 -2.53 29.91
N LEU A 250 99.54 -1.38 30.55
CA LEU A 250 98.66 -0.21 30.55
C LEU A 250 98.53 0.39 29.13
N GLN A 251 99.63 0.61 28.42
CA GLN A 251 99.60 1.10 27.03
C GLN A 251 98.84 0.15 26.09
N GLU A 252 98.92 -1.17 26.30
CA GLU A 252 98.11 -2.15 25.57
C GLU A 252 96.62 -2.04 25.91
N LYS A 253 96.27 -1.81 27.19
CA LYS A 253 94.88 -1.58 27.61
C LYS A 253 94.33 -0.26 27.07
N GLU A 254 95.11 0.80 27.06
CA GLU A 254 94.76 2.09 26.44
C GLU A 254 94.51 1.94 24.94
N LYS A 255 95.36 1.20 24.21
CA LYS A 255 95.16 0.88 22.78
C LYS A 255 93.90 0.05 22.56
N GLN A 256 93.65 -0.97 23.39
CA GLN A 256 92.43 -1.79 23.34
C GLN A 256 91.16 -0.94 23.60
N LEU A 257 91.19 -0.06 24.59
CA LEU A 257 90.10 0.88 24.88
C LEU A 257 89.89 1.88 23.74
N GLY A 258 90.96 2.47 23.21
CA GLY A 258 90.90 3.42 22.09
C GLY A 258 90.25 2.82 20.84
N LEU A 259 90.63 1.60 20.46
CA LEU A 259 90.00 0.86 19.35
C LEU A 259 88.51 0.59 19.62
N HIS A 260 88.15 0.15 20.83
CA HIS A 260 86.76 -0.11 21.21
C HIS A 260 85.90 1.17 21.28
N PHE A 261 86.47 2.31 21.68
CA PHE A 261 85.80 3.62 21.61
C PHE A 261 85.61 4.06 20.16
N GLN A 262 86.63 3.95 19.30
CA GLN A 262 86.50 4.23 17.86
C GLN A 262 85.42 3.36 17.22
N GLU A 263 85.39 2.05 17.51
CA GLU A 263 84.37 1.16 16.99
C GLU A 263 82.96 1.55 17.47
N LYS A 264 82.79 1.85 18.77
CA LYS A 264 81.51 2.33 19.31
C LYS A 264 81.05 3.63 18.66
N HIS A 265 81.95 4.59 18.45
CA HIS A 265 81.62 5.84 17.74
C HIS A 265 81.24 5.60 16.28
N LEU A 266 81.95 4.73 15.56
CA LEU A 266 81.62 4.36 14.18
C LEU A 266 80.24 3.67 14.10
N ARG A 267 79.98 2.70 14.98
CA ARG A 267 78.67 2.04 15.11
C ARG A 267 77.56 3.07 15.43
N GLN A 268 77.79 4.00 16.35
CA GLN A 268 76.83 5.06 16.69
C GLN A 268 76.54 5.99 15.50
N VAL A 269 77.55 6.41 14.74
CA VAL A 269 77.41 7.24 13.53
C VAL A 269 76.68 6.47 12.43
N GLN A 270 76.95 5.18 12.24
CA GLN A 270 76.20 4.32 11.32
C GLN A 270 74.72 4.19 11.70
N ILE A 271 74.42 4.01 13.00
CA ILE A 271 73.05 4.00 13.52
C ILE A 271 72.36 5.35 13.26
N GLN A 272 73.02 6.48 13.54
CA GLN A 272 72.45 7.80 13.24
C GLN A 272 72.21 8.02 11.73
N ARG A 273 73.12 7.58 10.86
CA ARG A 273 72.96 7.67 9.39
C ARG A 273 71.80 6.80 8.90
N THR A 274 71.70 5.56 9.36
CA THR A 274 70.61 4.65 8.98
C THR A 274 69.26 5.13 9.49
N LEU A 275 69.17 5.61 10.74
CA LEU A 275 67.96 6.26 11.28
C LEU A 275 67.56 7.49 10.46
N LYS A 276 68.48 8.43 10.19
CA LYS A 276 68.21 9.61 9.33
C LYS A 276 67.69 9.21 7.95
N SER A 277 68.27 8.20 7.31
CA SER A 277 67.80 7.71 6.01
C SER A 277 66.41 7.04 6.08
N ARG A 278 66.10 6.33 7.17
CA ARG A 278 64.76 5.77 7.42
C ARG A 278 63.72 6.86 7.65
N PHE A 279 64.03 7.90 8.43
CA PHE A 279 63.13 9.04 8.63
C PHE A 279 62.84 9.81 7.33
N ILE A 280 63.84 9.99 6.45
CA ILE A 280 63.62 10.61 5.13
C ILE A 280 62.69 9.74 4.27
N LYS A 281 62.94 8.43 4.19
CA LYS A 281 62.09 7.49 3.45
C LYS A 281 60.65 7.45 3.99
N LEU A 282 60.48 7.44 5.31
CA LEU A 282 59.15 7.47 5.95
C LEU A 282 58.41 8.77 5.63
N LYS A 283 59.06 9.94 5.70
CA LYS A 283 58.44 11.22 5.30
C LYS A 283 58.11 11.28 3.81
N GLN A 284 58.90 10.66 2.94
CA GLN A 284 58.59 10.53 1.51
C GLN A 284 57.38 9.61 1.27
N GLN A 285 57.25 8.52 2.02
CA GLN A 285 56.08 7.63 1.97
C GLN A 285 54.82 8.33 2.53
N GLU A 286 54.93 9.01 3.66
CA GLU A 286 53.85 9.78 4.30
C GLU A 286 53.32 10.89 3.37
N THR A 287 54.22 11.70 2.80
CA THR A 287 53.83 12.78 1.87
C THR A 287 53.25 12.23 0.56
N ALA A 288 53.75 11.10 0.05
CA ALA A 288 53.15 10.40 -1.08
C ALA A 288 51.74 9.87 -0.76
N LEU A 289 51.54 9.25 0.42
CA LEU A 289 50.24 8.76 0.88
C LEU A 289 49.23 9.89 1.05
N ILE A 290 49.62 11.00 1.70
CA ILE A 290 48.80 12.22 1.82
C ILE A 290 48.46 12.77 0.43
N GLY A 291 49.40 12.75 -0.52
CA GLY A 291 49.17 13.12 -1.91
C GLY A 291 48.14 12.23 -2.62
N THR A 292 48.21 10.91 -2.42
CA THR A 292 47.21 9.98 -2.98
C THR A 292 45.84 10.14 -2.33
N MET A 293 45.78 10.34 -1.01
CA MET A 293 44.53 10.56 -0.28
C MET A 293 43.83 11.85 -0.72
N LYS A 294 44.58 12.96 -0.91
CA LYS A 294 44.03 14.22 -1.44
C LYS A 294 43.47 14.04 -2.85
N LYS A 295 44.21 13.40 -3.77
CA LYS A 295 43.72 13.12 -5.12
C LYS A 295 42.49 12.22 -5.12
N GLN A 296 42.41 11.22 -4.24
CA GLN A 296 41.21 10.40 -4.07
C GLN A 296 40.03 11.22 -3.54
N GLN A 297 40.25 12.11 -2.57
CA GLN A 297 39.22 12.99 -2.02
C GLN A 297 38.71 14.01 -3.05
N GLU A 298 39.58 14.60 -3.86
CA GLU A 298 39.25 15.50 -4.98
C GLU A 298 38.46 14.77 -6.09
N ASN A 299 38.86 13.54 -6.42
CA ASN A 299 38.13 12.68 -7.36
C ASN A 299 36.75 12.29 -6.82
N LEU A 300 36.63 11.95 -5.53
CA LEU A 300 35.34 11.64 -4.91
C LEU A 300 34.42 12.87 -4.86
N LEU A 301 34.95 14.05 -4.48
CA LEU A 301 34.20 15.30 -4.47
C LEU A 301 33.64 15.63 -5.86
N SER A 302 34.50 15.66 -6.88
CA SER A 302 34.08 15.94 -8.27
C SER A 302 33.09 14.90 -8.81
N GLN A 303 33.20 13.62 -8.44
CA GLN A 303 32.18 12.61 -8.74
C GLN A 303 30.85 12.88 -8.03
N THR A 304 30.86 13.26 -6.74
CA THR A 304 29.62 13.60 -6.01
C THR A 304 28.93 14.83 -6.58
N ASP A 305 29.68 15.85 -7.01
CA ASP A 305 29.11 17.04 -7.64
C ASP A 305 28.61 16.78 -9.05
N ALA A 306 29.33 15.99 -9.86
CA ALA A 306 28.82 15.50 -11.14
C ALA A 306 27.51 14.71 -10.97
N ALA A 307 27.41 13.86 -9.95
CA ALA A 307 26.19 13.13 -9.61
C ALA A 307 25.05 14.06 -9.16
N ARG A 308 25.32 15.08 -8.33
CA ARG A 308 24.35 16.12 -7.93
C ARG A 308 23.82 16.89 -9.15
N PHE A 309 24.70 17.33 -10.05
CA PHE A 309 24.29 18.03 -11.27
C PHE A 309 23.48 17.12 -12.20
N ALA A 310 23.83 15.83 -12.31
CA ALA A 310 23.06 14.84 -13.07
C ALA A 310 21.65 14.62 -12.47
N GLN A 311 21.52 14.53 -11.15
CA GLN A 311 20.24 14.44 -10.44
C GLN A 311 19.37 15.70 -10.70
N ILE A 312 19.92 16.90 -10.50
CA ILE A 312 19.21 18.16 -10.76
C ILE A 312 18.77 18.28 -12.24
N ARG A 313 19.61 17.83 -13.18
CA ARG A 313 19.27 17.77 -14.62
C ARG A 313 18.13 16.78 -14.88
N TYR A 314 18.19 15.60 -14.28
CA TYR A 314 17.13 14.58 -14.39
C TYR A 314 15.80 15.06 -13.81
N GLU A 315 15.79 15.72 -12.65
CA GLU A 315 14.56 16.26 -12.06
C GLU A 315 13.95 17.38 -12.91
N LYS A 316 14.77 18.30 -13.43
CA LYS A 316 14.34 19.33 -14.38
C LYS A 316 13.71 18.72 -15.64
N LEU A 317 14.29 17.64 -16.17
CA LEU A 317 13.72 16.90 -17.32
C LEU A 317 12.42 16.16 -16.94
N ARG A 318 12.39 15.45 -15.80
CA ARG A 318 11.21 14.75 -15.27
C ARG A 318 10.03 15.69 -15.07
N ASN A 319 10.28 16.90 -14.55
CA ASN A 319 9.24 17.90 -14.36
C ASN A 319 8.79 18.56 -15.68
N LYS A 320 9.70 18.79 -16.64
CA LYS A 320 9.32 19.18 -18.02
C LYS A 320 8.49 18.11 -18.74
N LEU A 321 8.76 16.82 -18.51
CA LEU A 321 7.96 15.72 -19.06
C LEU A 321 6.59 15.61 -18.38
N LYS A 322 6.49 15.78 -17.06
CA LYS A 322 5.22 15.87 -16.33
C LYS A 322 4.34 17.01 -16.85
N SER A 323 4.90 18.22 -17.02
CA SER A 323 4.13 19.37 -17.51
C SER A 323 3.68 19.17 -18.97
N ARG A 324 4.55 18.69 -19.87
CA ARG A 324 4.17 18.31 -21.24
C ARG A 324 3.05 17.27 -21.26
N LYS A 325 3.13 16.19 -20.47
CA LYS A 325 2.05 15.20 -20.36
C LYS A 325 0.73 15.81 -19.86
N LYS A 326 0.76 16.69 -18.86
CA LYS A 326 -0.44 17.40 -18.37
C LYS A 326 -1.06 18.32 -19.44
N THR A 327 -0.25 18.98 -20.25
CA THR A 327 -0.73 19.82 -21.37
C THR A 327 -1.32 18.97 -22.51
N ILE A 328 -0.70 17.84 -22.85
CA ILE A 328 -1.25 16.91 -23.86
C ILE A 328 -2.59 16.34 -23.39
N ALA A 329 -2.67 15.84 -22.16
CA ALA A 329 -3.92 15.32 -21.59
C ALA A 329 -5.03 16.39 -21.56
N ARG A 330 -4.71 17.64 -21.19
CA ARG A 330 -5.67 18.76 -21.26
C ARG A 330 -6.17 19.04 -22.68
N ARG A 331 -5.29 19.00 -23.69
CA ARG A 331 -5.69 19.16 -25.11
C ARG A 331 -6.58 18.01 -25.58
N GLN A 332 -6.23 16.77 -25.23
CA GLN A 332 -7.05 15.59 -25.56
C GLN A 332 -8.43 15.65 -24.90
N LEU A 333 -8.52 16.01 -23.61
CA LEU A 333 -9.79 16.21 -22.91
C LEU A 333 -10.64 17.34 -23.53
N ALA A 334 -10.02 18.45 -23.95
CA ALA A 334 -10.74 19.53 -24.64
C ALA A 334 -11.31 19.07 -26.00
N ILE A 335 -10.51 18.35 -26.80
CA ILE A 335 -10.95 17.79 -28.09
C ILE A 335 -12.11 16.79 -27.89
N LEU A 336 -12.00 15.92 -26.88
CA LEU A 336 -13.08 14.97 -26.54
C LEU A 336 -14.34 15.70 -26.07
N ALA A 337 -14.22 16.75 -25.24
CA ALA A 337 -15.37 17.56 -24.83
C ALA A 337 -16.07 18.21 -26.04
N THR A 338 -15.33 18.85 -26.96
CA THR A 338 -15.92 19.43 -28.18
C THR A 338 -16.50 18.40 -29.13
N ARG A 339 -15.99 17.16 -29.13
CA ARG A 339 -16.57 16.06 -29.91
C ARG A 339 -17.87 15.55 -29.28
N ASN A 340 -17.92 15.45 -27.96
CA ASN A 340 -19.12 15.02 -27.25
C ASN A 340 -20.24 16.04 -27.44
N THR A 341 -20.00 17.34 -27.25
CA THR A 341 -21.04 18.36 -27.47
C THR A 341 -21.56 18.36 -28.92
N ALA A 342 -20.70 18.12 -29.91
CA ALA A 342 -21.13 17.98 -31.30
C ALA A 342 -21.97 16.71 -31.56
N ILE A 343 -21.70 15.62 -30.83
CA ILE A 343 -22.53 14.40 -30.84
C ILE A 343 -23.87 14.69 -30.17
N ASP A 344 -23.89 15.32 -29.00
CA ASP A 344 -25.11 15.69 -28.26
C ASP A 344 -26.02 16.61 -29.11
N GLU A 345 -25.43 17.60 -29.79
CA GLU A 345 -26.14 18.45 -30.77
C GLU A 345 -26.70 17.65 -31.95
N SER A 346 -25.98 16.64 -32.45
CA SER A 346 -26.47 15.79 -33.55
C SER A 346 -27.62 14.89 -33.10
N MET A 347 -27.55 14.34 -31.89
CA MET A 347 -28.61 13.55 -31.29
C MET A 347 -29.86 14.40 -31.02
N ALA A 348 -29.69 15.65 -30.59
CA ALA A 348 -30.79 16.60 -30.38
C ALA A 348 -31.42 17.17 -31.68
N LYS A 349 -30.77 16.98 -32.83
CA LYS A 349 -31.36 17.22 -34.17
C LYS A 349 -32.16 15.99 -34.61
N LEU A 350 -31.53 14.82 -34.58
CA LEU A 350 -32.16 13.53 -34.90
C LEU A 350 -33.41 13.23 -34.05
N SER A 351 -33.43 13.62 -32.76
CA SER A 351 -34.62 13.44 -31.91
C SER A 351 -35.80 14.31 -32.35
N LYS A 352 -35.54 15.55 -32.81
CA LYS A 352 -36.57 16.46 -33.34
C LYS A 352 -37.10 16.00 -34.69
N GLU A 353 -36.22 15.51 -35.56
CA GLU A 353 -36.58 14.87 -36.83
C GLU A 353 -37.44 13.63 -36.59
N TYR A 354 -37.07 12.77 -35.63
CA TYR A 354 -37.87 11.62 -35.22
C TYR A 354 -39.24 12.03 -34.65
N GLU A 355 -39.30 13.05 -33.79
CA GLU A 355 -40.57 13.60 -33.30
C GLU A 355 -41.45 14.14 -34.44
N HIS A 356 -40.85 14.79 -35.45
CA HIS A 356 -41.57 15.29 -36.63
C HIS A 356 -42.20 14.13 -37.40
N ILE A 357 -41.39 13.11 -37.75
CA ILE A 357 -41.85 11.90 -38.46
C ILE A 357 -42.94 11.16 -37.67
N VAL A 358 -42.85 11.12 -36.34
CA VAL A 358 -43.90 10.54 -35.49
C VAL A 358 -45.19 11.37 -35.50
N LYS A 359 -45.11 12.71 -35.54
CA LYS A 359 -46.28 13.59 -35.68
C LYS A 359 -46.92 13.44 -37.07
N GLU A 360 -46.12 13.43 -38.13
CA GLU A 360 -46.56 13.21 -39.52
C GLU A 360 -47.28 11.86 -39.68
N ARG A 361 -46.67 10.76 -39.18
CA ARG A 361 -47.29 9.42 -39.20
C ARG A 361 -48.61 9.38 -38.45
N LYS A 362 -48.74 10.09 -37.32
CA LYS A 362 -50.02 10.21 -36.60
C LYS A 362 -51.06 10.99 -37.40
N SER A 363 -50.70 12.12 -38.01
CA SER A 363 -51.65 12.88 -38.85
C SER A 363 -52.09 12.08 -40.09
N LEU A 364 -51.18 11.33 -40.71
CA LEU A 364 -51.49 10.45 -41.84
C LEU A 364 -52.41 9.30 -41.43
N ALA A 365 -52.18 8.68 -40.27
CA ALA A 365 -53.08 7.65 -39.73
C ALA A 365 -54.49 8.21 -39.48
N SER A 366 -54.62 9.36 -38.80
CA SER A 366 -55.94 9.98 -38.60
C SER A 366 -56.62 10.42 -39.90
N ALA A 367 -55.84 10.83 -40.92
CA ALA A 367 -56.39 11.14 -42.24
C ALA A 367 -56.85 9.88 -42.99
N GLN A 368 -56.17 8.75 -42.79
CA GLN A 368 -56.58 7.45 -43.34
C GLN A 368 -57.85 6.93 -42.64
N GLU A 369 -57.97 7.06 -41.32
CA GLU A 369 -59.19 6.71 -40.56
C GLU A 369 -60.40 7.58 -40.97
N LEU A 370 -60.20 8.88 -41.15
CA LEU A 370 -61.22 9.79 -41.68
C LEU A 370 -61.60 9.43 -43.13
N PHE A 371 -60.62 9.15 -44.00
CA PHE A 371 -60.90 8.73 -45.38
C PHE A 371 -61.66 7.41 -45.45
N GLN A 372 -61.24 6.40 -44.68
CA GLN A 372 -61.92 5.10 -44.59
C GLN A 372 -63.36 5.26 -44.09
N SER A 373 -63.58 6.00 -43.01
CA SER A 373 -64.93 6.24 -42.50
C SER A 373 -65.81 7.05 -43.47
N THR A 374 -65.28 8.05 -44.18
CA THR A 374 -66.04 8.71 -45.26
C THR A 374 -66.41 7.74 -46.37
N CYS A 375 -65.47 6.94 -46.89
CA CYS A 375 -65.72 5.94 -47.91
C CYS A 375 -66.72 4.88 -47.44
N GLU A 376 -66.70 4.46 -46.18
CA GLU A 376 -67.73 3.60 -45.61
C GLU A 376 -69.11 4.26 -45.62
N THR A 377 -69.24 5.52 -45.21
CA THR A 377 -70.55 6.20 -45.25
C THR A 377 -71.06 6.42 -46.68
N GLU A 378 -70.18 6.65 -47.64
CA GLU A 378 -70.56 6.78 -49.06
C GLU A 378 -70.95 5.42 -49.66
N ASN A 379 -70.21 4.35 -49.37
CA ASN A 379 -70.58 2.99 -49.77
C ASN A 379 -71.90 2.54 -49.14
N ARG A 380 -72.20 2.94 -47.89
CA ARG A 380 -73.50 2.68 -47.26
C ARG A 380 -74.63 3.43 -47.96
N LYS A 381 -74.49 4.75 -48.20
CA LYS A 381 -75.47 5.55 -48.95
C LYS A 381 -75.70 5.02 -50.38
N LEU A 382 -74.63 4.62 -51.06
CA LEU A 382 -74.70 4.01 -52.39
C LEU A 382 -75.49 2.69 -52.31
N LYS A 383 -75.17 1.81 -51.35
CA LYS A 383 -75.94 0.58 -51.16
C LYS A 383 -77.40 0.86 -50.83
N GLU A 384 -77.70 1.78 -49.90
CA GLU A 384 -79.07 2.20 -49.58
C GLU A 384 -79.80 2.70 -50.84
N SER A 385 -79.14 3.42 -51.74
CA SER A 385 -79.74 3.85 -53.02
C SER A 385 -79.94 2.70 -54.03
N TYR A 386 -79.07 1.69 -54.04
CA TYR A 386 -79.27 0.47 -54.84
C TYR A 386 -80.41 -0.39 -54.29
N ASP A 387 -80.46 -0.60 -52.97
CA ASP A 387 -81.52 -1.35 -52.29
C ASP A 387 -82.88 -0.63 -52.48
N GLN A 388 -82.91 0.70 -52.47
CA GLN A 388 -84.08 1.52 -52.84
C GLN A 388 -84.49 1.31 -54.31
N LEU A 389 -83.54 1.42 -55.26
CA LEU A 389 -83.81 1.24 -56.69
C LEU A 389 -84.28 -0.17 -57.05
N ASP A 390 -83.77 -1.20 -56.38
CA ASP A 390 -84.25 -2.58 -56.51
C ASP A 390 -85.68 -2.71 -55.94
N SER A 391 -85.94 -2.17 -54.74
CA SER A 391 -87.30 -2.16 -54.18
C SER A 391 -88.31 -1.41 -55.08
N GLU A 392 -87.89 -0.32 -55.75
CA GLU A 392 -88.69 0.36 -56.77
C GLU A 392 -88.91 -0.51 -58.01
N GLN A 393 -87.89 -1.20 -58.51
CA GLN A 393 -88.02 -2.12 -59.65
C GLN A 393 -88.95 -3.29 -59.33
N GLN A 394 -88.87 -3.87 -58.14
CA GLN A 394 -89.76 -4.91 -57.65
C GLN A 394 -91.21 -4.40 -57.48
N GLN A 395 -91.40 -3.18 -56.97
CA GLN A 395 -92.72 -2.56 -56.95
C GLN A 395 -93.27 -2.27 -58.35
N ARG A 396 -92.42 -1.85 -59.30
CA ARG A 396 -92.83 -1.57 -60.69
C ARG A 396 -93.18 -2.87 -61.43
N SER A 397 -92.42 -3.94 -61.24
CA SER A 397 -92.72 -5.26 -61.83
C SER A 397 -93.97 -5.87 -61.22
N PHE A 398 -94.16 -5.81 -59.89
CA PHE A 398 -95.40 -6.24 -59.25
C PHE A 398 -96.61 -5.45 -59.75
N LYS A 399 -96.51 -4.11 -59.84
CA LYS A 399 -97.57 -3.26 -60.42
C LYS A 399 -97.79 -3.50 -61.92
N ALA A 400 -96.82 -4.07 -62.63
CA ALA A 400 -97.00 -4.50 -64.02
C ALA A 400 -97.74 -5.85 -64.09
N THR A 401 -97.34 -6.84 -63.29
CA THR A 401 -98.00 -8.16 -63.27
C THR A 401 -99.42 -8.10 -62.72
N THR A 402 -99.74 -7.24 -61.75
CA THR A 402 -101.14 -7.03 -61.33
C THR A 402 -101.97 -6.44 -62.48
N ARG A 403 -101.47 -5.40 -63.17
CA ARG A 403 -102.16 -4.82 -64.34
C ARG A 403 -102.34 -5.82 -65.48
N GLU A 404 -101.38 -6.71 -65.69
CA GLU A 404 -101.48 -7.79 -66.69
C GLU A 404 -102.58 -8.80 -66.30
N ILE A 405 -102.66 -9.18 -65.01
CA ILE A 405 -103.76 -10.00 -64.47
C ILE A 405 -105.11 -9.29 -64.59
N ASP A 406 -105.17 -7.99 -64.28
CA ASP A 406 -106.38 -7.16 -64.39
C ASP A 406 -106.87 -7.08 -65.85
N LEU A 407 -105.96 -6.87 -66.80
CA LEU A 407 -106.24 -6.85 -68.23
C LEU A 407 -106.72 -8.23 -68.72
N LEU A 408 -106.05 -9.32 -68.33
CA LEU A 408 -106.48 -10.68 -68.64
C LEU A 408 -107.85 -11.03 -68.01
N HIS A 409 -108.21 -10.43 -66.88
CA HIS A 409 -109.56 -10.53 -66.32
C HIS A 409 -110.56 -9.74 -67.17
N ARG A 410 -110.20 -8.54 -67.60
CA ARG A 410 -111.03 -7.69 -68.47
C ARG A 410 -111.27 -8.32 -69.86
N GLU A 411 -110.28 -8.98 -70.43
CA GLU A 411 -110.42 -9.75 -71.67
C GLU A 411 -111.34 -10.96 -71.51
N LYS A 412 -111.32 -11.62 -70.34
CA LYS A 412 -112.28 -12.69 -70.00
C LYS A 412 -113.70 -12.15 -69.80
N GLU A 413 -113.87 -11.00 -69.14
CA GLU A 413 -115.18 -10.34 -69.08
C GLU A 413 -115.71 -9.96 -70.47
N LEU A 414 -114.86 -9.42 -71.32
CA LEU A 414 -115.24 -8.95 -72.66
C LEU A 414 -115.53 -10.12 -73.60
N SER A 415 -114.73 -11.19 -73.58
CA SER A 415 -115.03 -12.40 -74.36
C SER A 415 -116.29 -13.13 -73.85
N ALA A 416 -116.55 -13.15 -72.54
CA ALA A 416 -117.83 -13.63 -72.00
C ALA A 416 -119.01 -12.77 -72.50
N LYS A 417 -118.90 -11.44 -72.45
CA LYS A 417 -119.91 -10.50 -72.98
C LYS A 417 -120.12 -10.67 -74.50
N LEU A 418 -119.07 -10.90 -75.28
CA LEU A 418 -119.17 -11.23 -76.71
C LEU A 418 -119.93 -12.55 -76.91
N SER A 419 -119.57 -13.62 -76.21
CA SER A 419 -120.28 -14.91 -76.35
C SER A 419 -121.77 -14.84 -75.96
N LEU A 420 -122.14 -13.94 -75.04
CA LEU A 420 -123.54 -13.64 -74.71
C LEU A 420 -124.24 -12.83 -75.83
N LEU A 421 -123.56 -11.89 -76.48
CA LEU A 421 -124.08 -11.18 -77.65
C LEU A 421 -124.26 -12.12 -78.85
N ASP A 422 -123.29 -12.99 -79.12
CA ASP A 422 -123.36 -14.01 -80.17
C ASP A 422 -124.53 -14.98 -79.92
N HIS A 423 -124.73 -15.42 -78.67
CA HIS A 423 -125.87 -16.26 -78.28
C HIS A 423 -127.21 -15.54 -78.48
N ASN A 424 -127.30 -14.26 -78.09
CA ASN A 424 -128.49 -13.43 -78.30
C ASN A 424 -128.78 -13.20 -79.79
N GLN A 425 -127.76 -12.99 -80.63
CA GLN A 425 -127.92 -12.93 -82.09
C GLN A 425 -128.46 -14.25 -82.65
N LEU A 426 -127.95 -15.40 -82.18
CA LEU A 426 -128.40 -16.72 -82.61
C LEU A 426 -129.86 -16.98 -82.19
N ILE A 427 -130.29 -16.51 -81.01
CA ILE A 427 -131.71 -16.51 -80.59
C ILE A 427 -132.56 -15.62 -81.50
N LEU A 428 -132.10 -14.42 -81.85
CA LEU A 428 -132.80 -13.52 -82.77
C LEU A 428 -132.94 -14.15 -84.16
N GLU A 429 -131.89 -14.75 -84.72
CA GLU A 429 -131.95 -15.51 -85.97
C GLU A 429 -132.95 -16.67 -85.90
N GLN A 430 -133.01 -17.41 -84.79
CA GLN A 430 -133.99 -18.48 -84.61
C GLN A 430 -135.42 -17.93 -84.57
N ASN A 431 -135.64 -16.81 -83.88
CA ASN A 431 -136.93 -16.12 -83.85
C ASN A 431 -137.33 -15.60 -85.24
N GLU A 432 -136.41 -15.00 -86.00
CA GLU A 432 -136.67 -14.60 -87.39
C GLU A 432 -137.02 -15.80 -88.29
N LYS A 433 -136.30 -16.92 -88.17
CA LYS A 433 -136.62 -18.16 -88.91
C LYS A 433 -137.98 -18.73 -88.49
N HIS A 434 -138.36 -18.61 -87.22
CA HIS A 434 -139.67 -19.00 -86.72
C HIS A 434 -140.79 -18.09 -87.26
N TRP A 435 -140.62 -16.76 -87.21
CA TRP A 435 -141.59 -15.81 -87.76
C TRP A 435 -141.73 -15.94 -89.29
N ASN A 436 -140.63 -16.18 -90.01
CA ASN A 436 -140.67 -16.42 -91.45
C ASN A 436 -141.39 -17.73 -91.80
N THR A 437 -141.16 -18.82 -91.06
CA THR A 437 -141.90 -20.08 -91.28
C THR A 437 -143.39 -19.92 -90.91
N TYR A 438 -143.72 -19.19 -89.85
CA TYR A 438 -145.10 -18.84 -89.49
C TYR A 438 -145.78 -18.00 -90.59
N LEU A 439 -145.10 -17.00 -91.16
CA LEU A 439 -145.58 -16.22 -92.30
C LEU A 439 -145.81 -17.09 -93.55
N THR A 440 -144.92 -18.04 -93.86
CA THR A 440 -145.16 -18.96 -94.99
C THR A 440 -146.33 -19.89 -94.73
N ARG A 441 -146.58 -20.29 -93.48
CA ARG A 441 -147.75 -21.09 -93.10
C ARG A 441 -149.04 -20.30 -93.27
N LEU A 442 -149.08 -19.05 -92.80
CA LEU A 442 -150.24 -18.17 -92.98
C LEU A 442 -150.57 -17.94 -94.47
N LYS A 443 -149.56 -17.75 -95.32
CA LYS A 443 -149.75 -17.65 -96.79
C LYS A 443 -150.33 -18.93 -97.40
N LEU A 444 -149.88 -20.11 -96.95
CA LEU A 444 -150.44 -21.39 -97.41
C LEU A 444 -151.88 -21.61 -96.89
N GLU A 445 -152.20 -21.12 -95.69
CA GLU A 445 -153.56 -21.14 -95.14
C GLU A 445 -154.48 -20.14 -95.86
N GLU A 446 -153.98 -18.97 -96.25
CA GLU A 446 -154.64 -17.96 -97.10
C GLU A 446 -154.94 -18.52 -98.50
N GLU A 447 -153.94 -19.02 -99.23
CA GLU A 447 -154.14 -19.74 -100.50
C GLU A 447 -155.13 -20.91 -100.34
N GLY A 448 -155.06 -21.62 -99.22
CA GLY A 448 -155.96 -22.73 -98.89
C GLY A 448 -157.39 -22.29 -98.58
N LEU A 449 -157.61 -21.04 -98.17
CA LEU A 449 -158.93 -20.42 -98.01
C LEU A 449 -159.46 -19.90 -99.36
N GLU A 450 -158.63 -19.24 -100.18
CA GLU A 450 -158.99 -18.82 -101.54
C GLU A 450 -159.44 -20.01 -102.41
N LYS A 451 -158.68 -21.11 -102.39
CA LYS A 451 -159.03 -22.35 -103.11
C LYS A 451 -160.34 -22.99 -102.62
N ARG A 452 -160.73 -22.76 -101.36
CA ARG A 452 -162.06 -23.15 -100.82
C ARG A 452 -163.16 -22.18 -101.26
N ILE A 453 -162.91 -20.88 -101.28
CA ILE A 453 -163.85 -19.87 -101.78
C ILE A 453 -164.15 -20.08 -103.28
N LEU A 454 -163.14 -20.42 -104.08
CA LEU A 454 -163.30 -20.82 -105.49
C LEU A 454 -164.18 -22.09 -105.63
N ASN A 455 -163.86 -23.16 -104.91
CA ASN A 455 -164.65 -24.41 -104.92
C ASN A 455 -166.12 -24.21 -104.48
N LEU A 456 -166.40 -23.24 -103.61
CA LEU A 456 -167.76 -22.91 -103.18
C LEU A 456 -168.52 -22.06 -104.22
N ARG A 457 -167.83 -21.28 -105.06
CA ARG A 457 -168.44 -20.56 -106.20
C ARG A 457 -168.75 -21.46 -107.39
N GLU A 458 -168.03 -22.56 -107.55
CA GLU A 458 -168.13 -23.45 -108.73
C GLU A 458 -169.27 -24.48 -108.66
N LYS A 459 -170.01 -24.56 -107.53
CA LYS A 459 -170.98 -25.65 -107.24
C LYS A 459 -172.45 -25.23 -107.13
N LEU A 460 -172.85 -24.13 -107.75
CA LEU A 460 -174.24 -23.65 -107.80
C LEU A 460 -174.68 -23.30 -109.23
N PRO A 461 -175.53 -24.11 -109.88
CA PRO A 461 -176.29 -23.72 -111.07
C PRO A 461 -177.56 -22.95 -110.70
N ASP A 462 -178.11 -22.18 -111.65
CA ASP A 462 -179.14 -21.17 -111.41
C ASP A 462 -180.49 -21.71 -110.91
N CYS A 463 -180.95 -21.19 -109.77
CA CYS A 463 -182.33 -21.28 -109.29
C CYS A 463 -182.75 -19.93 -108.69
N TYR A 464 -183.78 -19.30 -109.26
CA TYR A 464 -184.29 -17.99 -108.85
C TYR A 464 -185.44 -18.15 -107.83
N TRP A 465 -185.28 -17.62 -106.61
CA TRP A 465 -186.33 -17.61 -105.58
C TRP A 465 -186.27 -16.33 -104.72
N PRO A 466 -187.39 -15.77 -104.20
CA PRO A 466 -187.41 -14.46 -103.57
C PRO A 466 -187.15 -14.46 -102.05
N LEU A 467 -186.84 -13.27 -101.53
CA LEU A 467 -186.61 -12.96 -100.11
C LEU A 467 -187.86 -13.14 -99.23
N PRO A 468 -187.70 -13.70 -98.02
CA PRO A 468 -188.63 -13.52 -96.89
C PRO A 468 -187.98 -12.75 -95.72
N ASN A 469 -188.71 -11.80 -95.13
CA ASN A 469 -188.38 -11.23 -93.81
C ASN A 469 -188.95 -12.10 -92.68
N THR A 470 -188.22 -12.23 -91.57
CA THR A 470 -188.80 -12.29 -90.21
C THR A 470 -187.80 -11.80 -89.17
N ASP A 471 -188.19 -10.81 -88.37
CA ASP A 471 -187.48 -10.41 -87.15
C ASP A 471 -187.79 -11.37 -85.98
N SER A 472 -186.78 -11.71 -85.17
CA SER A 472 -186.99 -12.03 -83.74
C SER A 472 -185.69 -12.09 -82.92
N VAL A 473 -185.39 -11.00 -82.21
CA VAL A 473 -185.22 -10.92 -80.75
C VAL A 473 -184.55 -12.10 -80.01
N ALA A 474 -183.43 -11.82 -79.32
CA ALA A 474 -183.22 -12.20 -77.92
C ALA A 474 -182.11 -11.35 -77.26
N THR A 475 -182.41 -10.67 -76.15
CA THR A 475 -181.44 -9.96 -75.29
C THR A 475 -181.03 -10.83 -74.10
N HIS A 476 -179.73 -10.95 -73.81
CA HIS A 476 -179.26 -11.35 -72.48
C HIS A 476 -177.88 -10.75 -72.15
N GLN A 477 -177.78 -10.04 -71.02
CA GLN A 477 -176.57 -10.07 -70.20
C GLN A 477 -176.57 -11.37 -69.37
N PRO A 478 -175.41 -11.81 -68.82
CA PRO A 478 -175.12 -11.39 -67.44
C PRO A 478 -173.62 -11.23 -67.06
N ILE A 479 -173.37 -10.35 -66.08
CA ILE A 479 -172.51 -10.58 -64.88
C ILE A 479 -170.98 -10.82 -65.05
N PHE A 480 -170.21 -9.82 -64.56
CA PHE A 480 -168.88 -9.92 -63.89
C PHE A 480 -167.65 -10.32 -64.77
N ASN A 481 -166.40 -9.93 -64.46
CA ASN A 481 -165.91 -9.07 -63.36
C ASN A 481 -164.69 -8.21 -63.76
N ILE A 482 -164.42 -7.19 -62.93
CA ILE A 482 -163.15 -6.45 -62.86
C ILE A 482 -162.16 -7.27 -61.99
N PRO A 483 -160.87 -7.41 -62.39
CA PRO A 483 -159.79 -6.54 -61.90
C PRO A 483 -159.23 -5.62 -63.01
N ALA A 484 -158.85 -4.36 -62.79
CA ALA A 484 -158.24 -3.74 -61.62
C ALA A 484 -156.88 -4.33 -61.23
N ASP A 485 -155.92 -4.30 -62.17
CA ASP A 485 -154.52 -4.11 -61.79
C ASP A 485 -153.75 -3.24 -62.81
N ALA A 486 -154.28 -2.04 -63.03
CA ALA A 486 -153.53 -0.95 -63.66
C ALA A 486 -152.48 -0.40 -62.67
N ALA A 487 -151.43 -1.18 -62.42
CA ALA A 487 -150.32 -0.80 -61.51
C ALA A 487 -148.96 -1.47 -61.86
N ALA A 488 -148.95 -2.76 -62.23
CA ALA A 488 -147.73 -3.57 -62.16
C ALA A 488 -146.67 -3.32 -63.27
N LEU A 489 -147.07 -2.96 -64.49
CA LEU A 489 -146.16 -2.89 -65.66
C LEU A 489 -145.39 -1.56 -65.80
N MET A 490 -145.42 -0.68 -64.80
CA MET A 490 -144.60 0.55 -64.75
C MET A 490 -143.55 0.54 -63.62
N ILE A 491 -143.35 -0.57 -62.90
CA ILE A 491 -142.38 -0.67 -61.79
C ILE A 491 -141.13 -1.50 -62.17
N GLN A 492 -141.25 -2.44 -63.12
CA GLN A 492 -140.11 -3.29 -63.53
C GLN A 492 -139.08 -2.61 -64.46
N LEU A 493 -139.31 -1.36 -64.91
CA LEU A 493 -138.35 -0.62 -65.75
C LEU A 493 -137.52 0.43 -65.00
N GLU A 494 -137.93 0.86 -63.80
CA GLU A 494 -137.10 1.75 -62.96
C GLU A 494 -136.27 0.97 -61.92
N GLY A 495 -136.74 -0.20 -61.48
CA GLY A 495 -136.05 -1.06 -60.50
C GLY A 495 -134.71 -1.66 -60.95
N MET A 496 -134.34 -1.53 -62.23
CA MET A 496 -133.03 -1.98 -62.74
C MET A 496 -131.97 -0.86 -62.83
N ALA A 497 -132.34 0.39 -62.60
CA ALA A 497 -131.40 1.52 -62.62
C ALA A 497 -130.66 1.70 -61.29
N SER A 498 -131.34 1.45 -60.15
CA SER A 498 -130.83 1.73 -58.80
C SER A 498 -129.85 0.68 -58.25
N HIS A 499 -129.60 -0.42 -58.96
CA HIS A 499 -128.70 -1.49 -58.48
C HIS A 499 -127.27 -1.41 -59.08
N LEU A 500 -126.95 -0.34 -59.81
CA LEU A 500 -125.67 -0.16 -60.54
C LEU A 500 -124.69 0.85 -59.93
N ASP A 501 -125.10 1.68 -58.97
CA ASP A 501 -124.22 2.71 -58.36
C ASP A 501 -123.44 2.21 -57.11
N ASP A 502 -123.89 1.16 -56.44
CA ASP A 502 -123.30 0.64 -55.17
C ASP A 502 -121.96 -0.11 -55.33
N GLN A 503 -121.31 -0.03 -56.51
CA GLN A 503 -119.97 -0.60 -56.76
C GLN A 503 -118.91 0.46 -57.15
N ARG A 504 -119.01 1.67 -56.57
CA ARG A 504 -117.99 2.74 -56.69
C ARG A 504 -117.26 3.11 -55.40
N LEU A 505 -117.33 2.26 -54.37
CA LEU A 505 -116.55 2.38 -53.14
C LEU A 505 -115.86 1.05 -52.78
N VAL A 506 -114.70 0.82 -53.41
CA VAL A 506 -113.46 0.21 -52.87
C VAL A 506 -112.49 -0.01 -54.04
N LEU A 507 -111.45 0.82 -54.11
CA LEU A 507 -110.11 0.56 -54.66
C LEU A 507 -109.19 1.73 -54.29
#